data_AF-A0A562HFK0-F1
#
_entry.id   AF-A0A562HFK0-F1
#
_cell.length_a   1.000
_cell.length_b   1.000
_cell.length_c   1.000
_cell.angle_alpha   90.00
_cell.angle_beta   90.00
_cell.angle_gamma   90.00
#
_symmetry.space_group_name_H-M   'P 1'
#
loop_
_entity.id
_entity.type
_entity.pdbx_description
1 polymer ?
#
loop_
_entity_poly.entity_id
_entity_poly.type
_entity_poly.pdbx_seq_one_letter_code
_entity_poly.pdbx_strand_id
1 'polypeptide(L)'
;MKAFVIDINQCVGCHGCQVGCKDEHCGNDWSPYAKPQPEFGQFWIKVNQQERGAKPHVKVTYFPVLCQHCDNAPCIKAGQGAVYKREDGLVLIDPDKAKGMKQLVDSCPYHAIYWNETLNIPQKCTGCAHLLDGGHPISVPRCFDNCQVGAILFGEESELDLEGTEVFHPEYGTRPRVYYRGLPKRFIAGTLYDPAAKEVIIGAKCTLISADGTFTVTAETNNYGDFWLRNLPEDNFTLTVTAGQKSKVLNVSTKEKDIGLGDIPLA
;
A
#
# COMPACT_ATOMS: atom_id res chain seq x y z
N MET A 1 11.00 2.07 19.48
CA MET A 1 10.63 3.12 18.50
C MET A 1 9.32 2.69 17.85
N LYS A 2 8.36 3.61 17.74
CA LYS A 2 7.05 3.40 17.14
C LYS A 2 7.14 3.05 15.66
N ALA A 3 6.23 2.20 15.20
CA ALA A 3 6.08 1.82 13.81
C ALA A 3 4.60 1.54 13.48
N PHE A 4 4.30 1.51 12.19
CA PHE A 4 3.01 1.07 11.67
C PHE A 4 3.19 -0.21 10.86
N VAL A 5 2.20 -1.10 10.92
CA VAL A 5 2.05 -2.22 9.98
C VAL A 5 0.70 -2.10 9.28
N ILE A 6 0.70 -2.11 7.95
CA ILE A 6 -0.50 -1.97 7.12
C ILE A 6 -0.67 -3.24 6.29
N ASP A 7 -1.66 -4.07 6.64
CA ASP A 7 -2.02 -5.24 5.87
C ASP A 7 -3.07 -4.91 4.80
N ILE A 8 -2.60 -4.76 3.56
CA ILE A 8 -3.43 -4.44 2.42
C ILE A 8 -4.38 -5.59 2.07
N ASN A 9 -4.06 -6.84 2.45
CA ASN A 9 -4.93 -7.98 2.20
C ASN A 9 -6.22 -7.92 3.04
N GLN A 10 -6.20 -7.21 4.17
CA GLN A 10 -7.36 -7.03 5.05
C GLN A 10 -8.10 -5.71 4.78
N CYS A 11 -7.49 -4.78 4.06
CA CYS A 11 -8.06 -3.46 3.82
C CYS A 11 -9.26 -3.53 2.87
N VAL A 12 -10.44 -3.17 3.37
CA VAL A 12 -11.70 -3.15 2.61
C VAL A 12 -12.05 -1.78 2.03
N GLY A 13 -11.19 -0.78 2.18
CA GLY A 13 -11.43 0.56 1.63
C GLY A 13 -12.59 1.33 2.29
N CYS A 14 -12.87 1.12 3.58
CA CYS A 14 -13.95 1.84 4.27
C CYS A 14 -13.67 3.32 4.55
N HIS A 15 -12.44 3.78 4.33
CA HIS A 15 -11.97 5.15 4.60
C HIS A 15 -12.05 5.62 6.07
N GLY A 16 -12.36 4.74 7.03
CA GLY A 16 -12.45 5.10 8.46
C GLY A 16 -11.18 5.73 9.00
N CYS A 17 -10.00 5.28 8.56
CA CYS A 17 -8.72 5.86 8.95
C CYS A 17 -8.52 7.30 8.43
N GLN A 18 -9.01 7.60 7.22
CA GLN A 18 -8.93 8.92 6.61
C GLN A 18 -9.91 9.89 7.29
N VAL A 19 -11.13 9.43 7.56
CA VAL A 19 -12.14 10.20 8.29
C VAL A 19 -11.69 10.45 9.73
N GLY A 20 -11.15 9.44 10.41
CA GLY A 20 -10.62 9.60 11.77
C GLY A 20 -9.49 10.63 11.87
N CYS A 21 -8.62 10.70 10.87
CA CYS A 21 -7.59 11.74 10.80
C CYS A 21 -8.20 13.14 10.61
N LYS A 22 -9.25 13.27 9.80
CA LYS A 22 -9.97 14.53 9.59
C LYS A 22 -10.71 14.97 10.85
N ASP A 23 -11.44 14.05 11.49
CA ASP A 23 -12.11 14.27 12.77
C ASP A 23 -11.14 14.80 13.84
N GLU A 24 -9.94 14.22 13.91
CA GLU A 24 -8.92 14.64 14.87
C GLU A 24 -8.31 16.01 14.58
N HIS A 25 -8.02 16.31 13.31
CA HIS A 25 -7.15 17.43 12.95
C HIS A 25 -7.85 18.60 12.25
N CYS A 26 -9.04 18.40 11.66
CA CYS A 26 -9.79 19.52 11.08
C CYS A 26 -10.47 20.33 12.19
N GLY A 27 -10.22 21.64 12.19
CA GLY A 27 -10.78 22.55 13.21
C GLY A 27 -10.09 22.48 14.58
N ASN A 28 -9.23 21.50 14.83
CA ASN A 28 -8.54 21.32 16.12
C ASN A 28 -7.07 21.76 16.03
N ASP A 29 -6.64 22.65 16.94
CA ASP A 29 -5.24 23.06 17.08
C ASP A 29 -4.57 22.24 18.18
N TRP A 30 -3.52 21.51 17.80
CA TRP A 30 -2.73 20.64 18.67
C TRP A 30 -1.31 21.17 18.85
N SER A 31 -1.13 22.49 18.89
CA SER A 31 0.19 23.08 19.12
C SER A 31 0.83 22.55 20.41
N PRO A 32 2.12 22.18 20.39
CA PRO A 32 3.08 22.43 19.31
C PRO A 32 3.14 21.33 18.22
N TYR A 33 2.34 20.27 18.30
CA TYR A 33 2.42 19.11 17.40
C TYR A 33 1.91 19.40 15.98
N ALA A 34 0.76 20.08 15.88
CA ALA A 34 0.12 20.37 14.61
C ALA A 34 -0.84 21.55 14.71
N LYS A 35 -0.88 22.36 13.66
CA LYS A 35 -1.99 23.30 13.40
C LYS A 35 -3.16 22.58 12.70
N PRO A 36 -4.38 23.16 12.73
CA PRO A 36 -5.54 22.54 12.10
C PRO A 36 -5.31 22.16 10.64
N GLN A 37 -5.74 20.96 10.27
CA GLN A 37 -5.75 20.47 8.90
C GLN A 37 -6.93 21.11 8.14
N PRO A 38 -6.76 21.51 6.87
CA PRO A 38 -7.89 21.94 6.03
C PRO A 38 -8.90 20.82 5.82
N GLU A 39 -10.18 21.16 5.70
CA GLU A 39 -11.26 20.20 5.44
C GLU A 39 -11.08 19.46 4.10
N PHE A 40 -10.60 20.16 3.07
CA PHE A 40 -10.41 19.62 1.73
C PHE A 40 -8.93 19.62 1.30
N GLY A 41 -8.59 18.81 0.28
CA GLY A 41 -7.30 18.84 -0.42
C GLY A 41 -6.12 18.13 0.28
N GLN A 42 -6.10 18.07 1.62
CA GLN A 42 -5.06 17.34 2.35
C GLN A 42 -5.56 16.02 2.92
N PHE A 43 -4.80 14.95 2.73
CA PHE A 43 -5.07 13.62 3.32
C PHE A 43 -3.81 13.07 3.96
N TRP A 44 -3.58 13.39 5.25
CA TRP A 44 -2.37 12.97 5.97
C TRP A 44 -2.22 11.44 6.06
N ILE A 45 -3.34 10.73 5.98
CA ILE A 45 -3.43 9.34 5.52
C ILE A 45 -4.43 9.30 4.36
N LYS A 46 -4.00 8.81 3.20
CA LYS A 46 -4.82 8.69 2.00
C LYS A 46 -5.02 7.23 1.66
N VAL A 47 -6.27 6.78 1.56
CA VAL A 47 -6.56 5.46 1.01
C VAL A 47 -6.55 5.54 -0.51
N ASN A 48 -5.58 4.89 -1.14
CA ASN A 48 -5.52 4.80 -2.59
C ASN A 48 -6.26 3.55 -3.06
N GLN A 49 -7.02 3.67 -4.14
CA GLN A 49 -7.70 2.56 -4.82
C GLN A 49 -6.98 2.26 -6.12
N GLN A 50 -6.72 0.99 -6.38
CA GLN A 50 -6.18 0.51 -7.64
C GLN A 50 -7.00 -0.67 -8.14
N GLU A 51 -7.62 -0.50 -9.31
CA GLU A 51 -8.27 -1.59 -10.04
C GLU A 51 -7.26 -2.23 -10.99
N ARG A 52 -7.19 -3.56 -10.96
CA ARG A 52 -6.18 -4.34 -11.68
C ARG A 52 -6.82 -5.54 -12.36
N GLY A 53 -6.19 -6.01 -13.44
CA GLY A 53 -6.69 -7.10 -14.27
C GLY A 53 -7.72 -6.63 -15.30
N ALA A 54 -8.55 -7.55 -15.75
CA ALA A 54 -9.61 -7.31 -16.72
C ALA A 54 -10.73 -8.32 -16.52
N LYS A 55 -11.96 -7.99 -16.97
CA LYS A 55 -13.12 -8.89 -16.85
C LYS A 55 -12.80 -10.27 -17.46
N PRO A 56 -13.11 -11.39 -16.78
CA PRO A 56 -13.76 -11.50 -15.46
C PRO A 56 -12.80 -11.48 -14.26
N HIS A 57 -11.48 -11.57 -14.48
CA HIS A 57 -10.45 -11.62 -13.44
C HIS A 57 -9.96 -10.23 -13.02
N VAL A 58 -10.78 -9.55 -12.21
CA VAL A 58 -10.44 -8.23 -11.64
C VAL A 58 -9.97 -8.34 -10.19
N LYS A 59 -9.09 -7.44 -9.76
CA LYS A 59 -8.72 -7.25 -8.37
C LYS A 59 -8.73 -5.75 -8.04
N VAL A 60 -9.53 -5.36 -7.06
CA VAL A 60 -9.46 -4.03 -6.46
C VAL A 60 -8.54 -4.11 -5.25
N THR A 61 -7.67 -3.13 -5.07
CA THR A 61 -6.77 -3.05 -3.92
C THR A 61 -6.84 -1.67 -3.30
N TYR A 62 -7.03 -1.63 -1.98
CA TYR A 62 -7.06 -0.40 -1.19
C TYR A 62 -5.81 -0.34 -0.31
N PHE A 63 -4.95 0.65 -0.53
CA PHE A 63 -3.69 0.76 0.21
C PHE A 63 -3.54 2.16 0.83
N PRO A 64 -3.70 2.27 2.16
CA PRO A 64 -3.47 3.51 2.89
C PRO A 64 -2.00 3.95 2.83
N VAL A 65 -1.76 5.19 2.44
CA VAL A 65 -0.43 5.81 2.42
C VAL A 65 -0.45 7.02 3.34
N LEU A 66 0.51 7.06 4.26
CA LEU A 66 0.75 8.14 5.23
C LEU A 66 2.22 8.54 5.22
N CYS A 67 2.61 9.49 6.08
CA CYS A 67 4.02 9.77 6.32
C CYS A 67 4.74 8.50 6.76
N GLN A 68 5.82 8.17 6.06
CA GLN A 68 6.60 6.95 6.30
C GLN A 68 7.49 7.02 7.56
N HIS A 69 7.52 8.18 8.25
CA HIS A 69 8.31 8.47 9.46
C HIS A 69 9.74 7.88 9.42
N CYS A 70 10.42 8.08 8.29
CA CYS A 70 11.63 7.36 7.94
C CYS A 70 12.82 7.61 8.88
N ASP A 71 13.72 6.64 9.02
CA ASP A 71 14.96 6.79 9.79
C ASP A 71 16.00 7.66 9.07
N ASN A 72 16.04 7.63 7.74
CA ASN A 72 16.85 8.50 6.88
C ASN A 72 15.91 9.46 6.12
N ALA A 73 15.18 10.30 6.86
CA ALA A 73 14.17 11.20 6.30
C ALA A 73 14.79 12.37 5.51
N PRO A 74 14.53 12.50 4.19
CA PRO A 74 15.06 13.61 3.39
C PRO A 74 14.49 14.98 3.82
N CYS A 75 13.26 15.02 4.32
CA CYS A 75 12.63 16.24 4.81
C CYS A 75 13.29 16.83 6.07
N ILE A 76 13.94 16.01 6.92
CA ILE A 76 14.75 16.52 8.04
C ILE A 76 15.96 17.29 7.51
N LYS A 77 16.65 16.75 6.49
CA LYS A 77 17.81 17.40 5.86
C LYS A 77 17.41 18.72 5.20
N ALA A 78 16.25 18.77 4.55
CA ALA A 78 15.72 19.98 3.93
C ALA A 78 15.16 21.01 4.93
N GLY A 79 14.82 20.57 6.15
CA GLY A 79 14.02 21.33 7.10
C GLY A 79 14.74 22.38 7.92
N GLN A 80 16.07 22.49 7.86
CA GLN A 80 16.84 23.52 8.60
C GLN A 80 16.45 23.63 10.09
N GLY A 81 16.15 22.50 10.73
CA GLY A 81 15.71 22.44 12.14
C GLY A 81 14.19 22.56 12.39
N ALA A 82 13.39 22.83 11.35
CA ALA A 82 11.93 22.86 11.43
C ALA A 82 11.27 21.47 11.33
N VAL A 83 12.01 20.47 10.85
CA VAL A 83 11.57 19.07 10.82
C VAL A 83 12.54 18.26 11.66
N TYR A 84 12.02 17.47 12.59
CA TYR A 84 12.82 16.71 13.55
C TYR A 84 12.25 15.32 13.77
N LYS A 85 13.09 14.43 14.27
CA LYS A 85 12.70 13.08 14.68
C LYS A 85 12.67 13.01 16.20
N ARG A 86 11.54 12.57 16.75
CA ARG A 86 11.38 12.28 18.18
C ARG A 86 12.15 11.04 18.58
N GLU A 87 12.40 10.88 19.88
CA GLU A 87 13.06 9.69 20.45
C GLU A 87 12.26 8.40 20.18
N ASP A 88 10.93 8.51 20.14
CA ASP A 88 10.02 7.42 19.82
C ASP A 88 10.04 7.05 18.32
N GLY A 89 10.73 7.80 17.46
CA GLY A 89 10.87 7.52 16.04
C GLY A 89 9.93 8.29 15.11
N LEU A 90 8.93 9.00 15.63
CA LEU A 90 8.03 9.81 14.81
C LEU A 90 8.74 11.07 14.30
N VAL A 91 8.72 11.28 12.98
CA VAL A 91 9.16 12.52 12.34
C VAL A 91 8.05 13.58 12.38
N LEU A 92 8.30 14.77 12.94
CA LEU A 92 7.35 15.89 13.09
C LEU A 92 7.85 17.15 12.37
N ILE A 93 6.91 18.03 12.03
CA ILE A 93 7.18 19.39 11.54
C ILE A 93 6.78 20.34 12.67
N ASP A 94 7.69 21.20 13.09
CA ASP A 94 7.43 22.34 13.98
C ASP A 94 6.65 23.40 13.19
N PRO A 95 5.35 23.63 13.46
CA PRO A 95 4.52 24.48 12.61
C PRO A 95 4.99 25.94 12.56
N ASP A 96 5.59 26.44 13.64
CA ASP A 96 6.02 27.83 13.74
C ASP A 96 7.33 28.04 12.99
N LYS A 97 8.30 27.13 13.16
CA LYS A 97 9.58 27.20 12.42
C LYS A 97 9.42 26.92 10.94
N ALA A 98 8.48 26.05 10.56
CA ALA A 98 8.28 25.66 9.17
C ALA A 98 7.47 26.67 8.35
N LYS A 99 7.01 27.77 8.95
CA LYS A 99 6.22 28.79 8.26
C LYS A 99 6.99 29.39 7.09
N GLY A 100 6.35 29.41 5.92
CA GLY A 100 6.95 29.86 4.66
C GLY A 100 7.85 28.84 3.95
N MET A 101 8.12 27.67 4.55
CA MET A 101 9.05 26.67 3.99
C MET A 101 8.36 25.74 2.97
N LYS A 102 7.88 26.30 1.85
CA LYS A 102 7.14 25.56 0.82
C LYS A 102 7.96 24.43 0.18
N GLN A 103 9.29 24.54 0.17
CA GLN A 103 10.21 23.51 -0.33
C GLN A 103 10.12 22.17 0.43
N LEU A 104 9.54 22.16 1.64
CA LEU A 104 9.35 20.92 2.38
C LEU A 104 8.36 19.95 1.73
N VAL A 105 7.43 20.44 0.90
CA VAL A 105 6.53 19.59 0.11
C VAL A 105 7.33 18.67 -0.82
N ASP A 106 8.24 19.26 -1.61
CA ASP A 106 9.03 18.54 -2.61
C ASP A 106 10.15 17.70 -1.99
N SER A 107 10.49 17.95 -0.72
CA SER A 107 11.49 17.16 0.00
C SER A 107 11.04 15.74 0.33
N CYS A 108 9.74 15.44 0.26
CA CYS A 108 9.22 14.11 0.60
C CYS A 108 9.06 13.26 -0.67
N PRO A 109 9.86 12.19 -0.85
CA PRO A 109 9.74 11.34 -2.04
C PRO A 109 8.43 10.53 -2.08
N TYR A 110 7.71 10.48 -0.95
CA TYR A 110 6.40 9.84 -0.83
C TYR A 110 5.23 10.80 -1.06
N HIS A 111 5.50 12.09 -1.32
CA HIS A 111 4.48 13.14 -1.44
C HIS A 111 3.54 13.23 -0.23
N ALA A 112 4.04 12.90 0.96
CA ALA A 112 3.25 12.86 2.20
C ALA A 112 3.17 14.22 2.92
N ILE A 113 3.87 15.24 2.41
CA ILE A 113 3.85 16.61 2.94
C ILE A 113 3.00 17.48 2.02
N TYR A 114 1.96 18.08 2.59
CA TYR A 114 1.04 19.00 1.93
C TYR A 114 1.38 20.44 2.28
N TRP A 115 1.04 21.38 1.41
CA TRP A 115 1.08 22.80 1.74
C TRP A 115 -0.30 23.28 2.20
N ASN A 116 -0.34 24.01 3.31
CA ASN A 116 -1.52 24.72 3.78
C ASN A 116 -1.45 26.18 3.32
N GLU A 117 -2.26 26.53 2.32
CA GLU A 117 -2.28 27.88 1.74
C GLU A 117 -2.77 28.95 2.74
N THR A 118 -3.72 28.62 3.62
CA THR A 118 -4.26 29.57 4.61
C THR A 118 -3.24 29.92 5.68
N LEU A 119 -2.53 28.91 6.20
CA LEU A 119 -1.59 29.06 7.31
C LEU A 119 -0.15 29.34 6.84
N ASN A 120 0.13 29.13 5.55
CA ASN A 120 1.46 29.22 4.96
C ASN A 120 2.48 28.30 5.64
N ILE A 121 2.09 27.05 5.91
CA ILE A 121 2.93 26.03 6.55
C ILE A 121 2.83 24.70 5.79
N PRO A 122 3.90 23.87 5.80
CA PRO A 122 3.81 22.48 5.40
C PRO A 122 3.16 21.64 6.51
N GLN A 123 2.32 20.68 6.13
CA GLN A 123 1.58 19.79 7.02
C GLN A 123 1.64 18.35 6.54
N LYS A 124 1.60 17.40 7.48
CA LYS A 124 1.61 15.96 7.21
C LYS A 124 1.17 15.19 8.45
N CYS A 125 1.02 13.88 8.33
CA CYS A 125 0.78 13.00 9.47
C CYS A 125 1.81 13.21 10.59
N THR A 126 1.34 13.31 11.82
CA THR A 126 2.14 13.45 13.04
C THR A 126 2.26 12.15 13.84
N GLY A 127 1.69 11.05 13.33
CA GLY A 127 1.48 9.83 14.12
C GLY A 127 0.55 10.05 15.32
N CYS A 128 -0.28 11.11 15.27
CA CYS A 128 -1.09 11.59 16.40
C CYS A 128 -0.28 11.70 17.71
N ALA A 129 0.97 12.20 17.62
CA ALA A 129 1.89 12.29 18.75
C ALA A 129 1.27 13.00 19.98
N HIS A 130 0.35 13.95 19.75
CA HIS A 130 -0.39 14.63 20.81
C HIS A 130 -1.27 13.68 21.65
N LEU A 131 -1.84 12.63 21.06
CA LEU A 131 -2.57 11.59 21.78
C LEU A 131 -1.63 10.65 22.54
N LEU A 132 -0.47 10.34 21.94
CA LEU A 132 0.52 9.44 22.53
C LEU A 132 1.16 10.02 23.78
N ASP A 133 1.34 11.34 23.82
CA ASP A 133 1.93 12.06 24.96
C ASP A 133 0.94 12.24 26.14
N GLY A 134 -0.30 11.72 26.01
CA GLY A 134 -1.27 11.56 27.09
C GLY A 134 -2.27 12.72 27.24
N GLY A 135 -3.10 12.65 28.29
CA GLY A 135 -4.16 13.63 28.57
C GLY A 135 -5.49 13.38 27.85
N HIS A 136 -5.58 12.27 27.10
CA HIS A 136 -6.76 11.89 26.32
C HIS A 136 -7.16 10.44 26.62
N PRO A 137 -8.46 10.08 26.48
CA PRO A 137 -8.92 8.70 26.64
C PRO A 137 -8.39 7.78 25.53
N ILE A 138 -8.00 8.36 24.38
CA ILE A 138 -7.40 7.65 23.25
C ILE A 138 -5.89 7.91 23.31
N SER A 139 -5.09 6.85 23.35
CA SER A 139 -3.62 6.90 23.46
C SER A 139 -2.91 6.25 22.26
N VAL A 140 -3.57 6.22 21.10
CA VAL A 140 -3.10 5.60 19.86
C VAL A 140 -3.51 6.46 18.66
N PRO A 141 -2.88 6.30 17.48
CA PRO A 141 -3.26 7.06 16.30
C PRO A 141 -4.68 6.75 15.85
N ARG A 142 -5.43 7.77 15.44
CA ARG A 142 -6.85 7.62 15.03
C ARG A 142 -7.04 6.71 13.81
N CYS A 143 -6.02 6.54 12.98
CA CYS A 143 -6.08 5.59 11.86
C CYS A 143 -6.05 4.13 12.30
N PHE A 144 -5.35 3.83 13.40
CA PHE A 144 -5.33 2.52 14.05
C PHE A 144 -6.63 2.28 14.82
N ASP A 145 -7.02 3.23 15.67
CA ASP A 145 -8.25 3.20 16.48
C ASP A 145 -9.52 2.95 15.65
N ASN A 146 -9.63 3.62 14.49
CA ASN A 146 -10.80 3.49 13.62
C ASN A 146 -10.76 2.27 12.68
N CYS A 147 -9.69 1.46 12.68
CA CYS A 147 -9.56 0.34 11.75
C CYS A 147 -10.35 -0.90 12.20
N GLN A 148 -11.60 -1.00 11.75
CA GLN A 148 -12.52 -2.09 12.15
C GLN A 148 -12.10 -3.49 11.70
N VAL A 149 -11.23 -3.59 10.70
CA VAL A 149 -10.77 -4.87 10.11
C VAL A 149 -9.36 -5.24 10.52
N GLY A 150 -8.70 -4.46 11.40
CA GLY A 150 -7.33 -4.75 11.85
C GLY A 150 -6.24 -4.59 10.78
N ALA A 151 -6.55 -3.93 9.67
CA ALA A 151 -5.60 -3.71 8.57
C ALA A 151 -4.49 -2.70 8.88
N ILE A 152 -4.65 -1.85 9.89
CA ILE A 152 -3.60 -0.93 10.36
C ILE A 152 -3.30 -1.34 11.79
N LEU A 153 -2.02 -1.49 12.11
CA LEU A 153 -1.48 -1.71 13.45
C LEU A 153 -0.48 -0.61 13.79
N PHE A 154 -0.40 -0.25 15.06
CA PHE A 154 0.57 0.72 15.57
C PHE A 154 1.08 0.29 16.94
N GLY A 155 2.38 0.39 17.17
CA GLY A 155 2.99 -0.04 18.43
C GLY A 155 4.50 0.16 18.44
N GLU A 156 5.16 -0.38 19.46
CA GLU A 156 6.62 -0.52 19.42
C GLU A 156 7.01 -1.53 18.34
N GLU A 157 8.02 -1.20 17.53
CA GLU A 157 8.48 -2.08 16.45
C GLU A 157 8.82 -3.50 16.95
N SER A 158 9.36 -3.64 18.17
CA SER A 158 9.69 -4.93 18.77
C SER A 158 8.48 -5.80 19.14
N GLU A 159 7.29 -5.20 19.21
CA GLU A 159 6.03 -5.87 19.57
C GLU A 159 5.15 -6.15 18.34
N LEU A 160 5.53 -5.62 17.17
CA LEU A 160 4.80 -5.82 15.93
C LEU A 160 5.35 -7.05 15.22
N ASP A 161 4.45 -7.89 14.73
CA ASP A 161 4.82 -8.91 13.75
C ASP A 161 5.19 -8.22 12.44
N LEU A 162 6.44 -8.40 12.00
CA LEU A 162 6.98 -7.88 10.75
C LEU A 162 7.22 -8.98 9.71
N GLU A 163 6.85 -10.24 10.00
CA GLU A 163 7.02 -11.35 9.07
C GLU A 163 6.22 -11.10 7.78
N GLY A 164 6.90 -11.31 6.64
CA GLY A 164 6.33 -11.09 5.31
C GLY A 164 6.02 -9.63 4.97
N THR A 165 6.45 -8.67 5.79
CA THR A 165 6.30 -7.24 5.47
C THR A 165 7.37 -6.74 4.51
N GLU A 166 7.04 -5.68 3.79
CA GLU A 166 7.93 -4.92 2.92
C GLU A 166 7.74 -3.42 3.16
N VAL A 167 8.71 -2.60 2.75
CA VAL A 167 8.60 -1.13 2.85
C VAL A 167 8.17 -0.53 1.53
N PHE A 168 7.51 0.63 1.57
CA PHE A 168 7.11 1.33 0.37
C PHE A 168 8.32 2.04 -0.27
N HIS A 169 8.56 1.79 -1.56
CA HIS A 169 9.70 2.31 -2.33
C HIS A 169 11.07 2.13 -1.64
N PRO A 170 11.55 0.87 -1.47
CA PRO A 170 12.86 0.60 -0.86
C PRO A 170 14.02 1.29 -1.59
N GLU A 171 13.90 1.52 -2.89
CA GLU A 171 14.88 2.19 -3.75
C GLU A 171 15.20 3.63 -3.31
N TYR A 172 14.33 4.27 -2.52
CA TYR A 172 14.60 5.62 -2.00
C TYR A 172 15.62 5.64 -0.84
N GLY A 173 15.95 4.48 -0.25
CA GLY A 173 16.95 4.38 0.82
C GLY A 173 16.59 5.18 2.09
N THR A 174 15.31 5.51 2.28
CA THR A 174 14.85 6.35 3.41
C THR A 174 14.71 5.57 4.72
N ARG A 175 14.63 4.23 4.65
CA ARG A 175 14.32 3.33 5.79
C ARG A 175 12.99 3.72 6.47
N PRO A 176 11.83 3.50 5.82
CA PRO A 176 10.51 3.73 6.40
C PRO A 176 10.27 2.98 7.71
N ARG A 177 9.42 3.53 8.58
CA ARG A 177 8.87 2.86 9.78
C ARG A 177 7.39 2.48 9.61
N VAL A 178 6.94 2.46 8.35
CA VAL A 178 5.63 1.97 7.95
C VAL A 178 5.88 0.75 7.08
N TYR A 179 5.46 -0.40 7.59
CA TYR A 179 5.62 -1.70 6.98
C TYR A 179 4.31 -2.12 6.33
N TYR A 180 4.37 -2.74 5.16
CA TYR A 180 3.19 -3.16 4.39
C TYR A 180 3.19 -4.68 4.21
N ARG A 181 2.01 -5.30 4.29
CA ARG A 181 1.80 -6.66 3.78
C ARG A 181 0.93 -6.60 2.54
N GLY A 182 1.30 -7.38 1.53
CA GLY A 182 0.51 -7.53 0.31
C GLY A 182 0.49 -6.27 -0.57
N LEU A 183 1.63 -5.56 -0.71
CA LEU A 183 1.72 -4.50 -1.71
C LEU A 183 1.29 -5.06 -3.09
N PRO A 184 0.59 -4.25 -3.91
CA PRO A 184 0.19 -4.66 -5.25
C PRO A 184 1.37 -5.17 -6.10
N LYS A 185 1.42 -6.49 -6.36
CA LYS A 185 2.33 -7.13 -7.33
C LYS A 185 1.56 -7.67 -8.51
N ARG A 186 2.22 -7.82 -9.66
CA ARG A 186 1.60 -8.26 -10.91
C ARG A 186 0.99 -9.65 -10.77
N PHE A 187 -0.09 -9.89 -11.50
CA PHE A 187 -0.66 -11.22 -11.65
C PHE A 187 -1.09 -11.51 -13.09
N ILE A 188 -1.23 -12.81 -13.38
CA ILE A 188 -1.91 -13.33 -14.56
C ILE A 188 -2.97 -14.32 -14.08
N ALA A 189 -4.18 -14.17 -14.58
CA ALA A 189 -5.30 -15.05 -14.28
C ALA A 189 -6.06 -15.44 -15.55
N GLY A 190 -6.76 -16.56 -15.51
CA GLY A 190 -7.56 -17.07 -16.61
C GLY A 190 -8.42 -18.25 -16.18
N THR A 191 -9.41 -18.60 -17.00
CA THR A 191 -10.34 -19.71 -16.78
C THR A 191 -10.14 -20.76 -17.85
N LEU A 192 -9.91 -22.02 -17.49
CA LEU A 192 -9.83 -23.13 -18.46
C LEU A 192 -11.14 -23.88 -18.56
N TYR A 193 -11.57 -24.16 -19.78
CA TYR A 193 -12.79 -24.94 -20.05
C TYR A 193 -12.63 -25.85 -21.28
N ASP A 194 -13.39 -26.94 -21.30
CA ASP A 194 -13.52 -27.83 -22.44
C ASP A 194 -14.75 -27.43 -23.26
N PRO A 195 -14.59 -26.97 -24.52
CA PRO A 195 -15.71 -26.51 -25.35
C PRO A 195 -16.65 -27.65 -25.79
N ALA A 196 -16.18 -28.90 -25.85
CA ALA A 196 -16.99 -30.05 -26.24
C ALA A 196 -17.84 -30.54 -25.06
N ALA A 197 -17.23 -30.65 -23.86
CA ALA A 197 -17.95 -31.01 -22.64
C ALA A 197 -18.83 -29.86 -22.12
N LYS A 198 -18.51 -28.60 -22.49
CA LYS A 198 -19.10 -27.37 -21.94
C LYS A 198 -18.92 -27.25 -20.43
N GLU A 199 -17.77 -27.71 -19.94
CA GLU A 199 -17.43 -27.76 -18.52
C GLU A 199 -16.09 -27.08 -18.25
N VAL A 200 -15.91 -26.57 -17.04
CA VAL A 200 -14.63 -26.04 -16.58
C VAL A 200 -13.63 -27.16 -16.32
N ILE A 201 -12.35 -26.89 -16.51
CA ILE A 201 -11.30 -27.88 -16.28
C ILE A 201 -10.68 -27.62 -14.91
N ILE A 202 -10.90 -28.54 -13.98
CA ILE A 202 -10.39 -28.50 -12.60
C ILE A 202 -9.05 -29.25 -12.53
N GLY A 203 -8.08 -28.70 -11.78
CA GLY A 203 -6.77 -29.33 -11.58
C GLY A 203 -5.84 -29.28 -12.80
N ALA A 204 -6.11 -28.42 -13.77
CA ALA A 204 -5.19 -28.18 -14.88
C ALA A 204 -3.96 -27.43 -14.38
N LYS A 205 -2.77 -27.88 -14.78
CA LYS A 205 -1.50 -27.27 -14.39
C LYS A 205 -1.16 -26.11 -15.33
N CYS A 206 -1.04 -24.92 -14.77
CA CYS A 206 -0.72 -23.67 -15.45
C CYS A 206 0.68 -23.22 -15.04
N THR A 207 1.66 -23.35 -15.93
CA THR A 207 3.06 -23.01 -15.67
C THR A 207 3.48 -21.81 -16.50
N LEU A 208 4.02 -20.80 -15.84
CA LEU A 208 4.49 -19.56 -16.44
C LEU A 208 6.01 -19.49 -16.31
N ILE A 209 6.69 -19.21 -17.43
CA ILE A 209 8.16 -19.12 -17.50
C ILE A 209 8.53 -17.77 -18.12
N SER A 210 9.46 -17.03 -17.52
CA SER A 210 9.97 -15.77 -18.08
C SER A 210 10.72 -15.99 -19.39
N ALA A 211 10.84 -14.94 -20.21
CA ALA A 211 11.50 -15.02 -21.51
C ALA A 211 12.97 -15.49 -21.44
N ASP A 212 13.66 -15.21 -20.34
CA ASP A 212 15.03 -15.64 -20.06
C ASP A 212 15.13 -16.99 -19.33
N GLY A 213 13.98 -17.59 -18.94
CA GLY A 213 13.90 -18.84 -18.20
C GLY A 213 14.27 -18.76 -16.71
N THR A 214 14.56 -17.57 -16.16
CA THR A 214 15.03 -17.43 -14.77
C THR A 214 13.91 -17.47 -13.73
N PHE A 215 12.68 -17.13 -14.13
CA PHE A 215 11.51 -17.15 -13.27
C PHE A 215 10.52 -18.21 -13.77
N THR A 216 10.07 -19.07 -12.85
CA THR A 216 9.01 -20.05 -13.12
C THR A 216 8.03 -20.08 -11.96
N VAL A 217 6.74 -20.07 -12.27
CA VAL A 217 5.67 -20.24 -11.29
C VAL A 217 4.58 -21.14 -11.86
N THR A 218 4.02 -21.98 -10.99
CA THR A 218 2.93 -22.89 -11.36
C THR A 218 1.75 -22.68 -10.43
N ALA A 219 0.55 -22.76 -10.99
CA ALA A 219 -0.70 -22.86 -10.26
C ALA A 219 -1.57 -23.97 -10.88
N GLU A 220 -2.57 -24.41 -10.15
CA GLU A 220 -3.60 -25.32 -10.65
C GLU A 220 -4.94 -24.60 -10.73
N THR A 221 -5.78 -25.00 -11.69
CA THR A 221 -7.13 -24.48 -11.76
C THR A 221 -8.00 -25.00 -10.61
N ASN A 222 -8.79 -24.10 -10.03
CA ASN A 222 -9.72 -24.42 -8.95
C ASN A 222 -11.03 -25.03 -9.49
N ASN A 223 -12.04 -25.14 -8.62
CA ASN A 223 -13.37 -25.68 -8.94
C ASN A 223 -14.19 -24.82 -9.92
N TYR A 224 -13.76 -23.60 -10.23
CA TYR A 224 -14.32 -22.75 -11.28
C TYR A 224 -13.50 -22.78 -12.58
N GLY A 225 -12.46 -23.62 -12.66
CA GLY A 225 -11.51 -23.61 -13.77
C GLY A 225 -10.54 -22.43 -13.76
N ASP A 226 -10.56 -21.58 -12.72
CA ASP A 226 -9.71 -20.40 -12.61
C ASP A 226 -8.32 -20.76 -12.08
N PHE A 227 -7.29 -20.17 -12.68
CA PHE A 227 -5.95 -20.11 -12.11
C PHE A 227 -5.54 -18.66 -11.83
N TRP A 228 -4.68 -18.47 -10.83
CA TRP A 228 -4.10 -17.17 -10.47
C TRP A 228 -2.61 -17.33 -10.20
N LEU A 229 -1.79 -16.77 -11.09
CA LEU A 229 -0.34 -16.68 -10.92
C LEU A 229 -0.03 -15.29 -10.37
N ARG A 230 0.39 -15.21 -9.11
CA ARG A 230 0.53 -13.95 -8.35
C ARG A 230 2.00 -13.64 -8.08
N ASN A 231 2.28 -12.41 -7.65
CA ASN A 231 3.62 -11.93 -7.28
C ASN A 231 4.63 -12.02 -8.44
N LEU A 232 4.17 -11.68 -9.65
CA LEU A 232 4.98 -11.76 -10.85
C LEU A 232 5.89 -10.53 -10.99
N PRO A 233 7.13 -10.70 -11.49
CA PRO A 233 7.94 -9.57 -11.92
C PRO A 233 7.40 -8.97 -13.21
N GLU A 234 7.81 -7.74 -13.53
CA GLU A 234 7.45 -7.06 -14.77
C GLU A 234 8.25 -7.62 -15.95
N ASP A 235 7.66 -8.61 -16.63
CA ASP A 235 8.32 -9.27 -17.75
C ASP A 235 7.34 -9.82 -18.80
N ASN A 236 7.92 -10.35 -19.88
CA ASN A 236 7.28 -11.20 -20.86
C ASN A 236 7.43 -12.67 -20.45
N PHE A 237 6.35 -13.43 -20.64
CA PHE A 237 6.28 -14.82 -20.21
C PHE A 237 5.65 -15.70 -21.28
N THR A 238 6.00 -16.98 -21.21
CA THR A 238 5.29 -18.07 -21.87
C THR A 238 4.48 -18.84 -20.83
N LEU A 239 3.17 -18.81 -20.97
CA LEU A 239 2.22 -19.58 -20.18
C LEU A 239 1.90 -20.89 -20.90
N THR A 240 2.15 -22.01 -20.24
CA THR A 240 1.76 -23.35 -20.70
C THR A 240 0.70 -23.90 -19.76
N VAL A 241 -0.47 -24.23 -20.30
CA VAL A 241 -1.58 -24.85 -19.57
C VAL A 241 -1.74 -26.29 -20.03
N THR A 242 -1.90 -27.22 -19.08
CA THR A 242 -1.96 -28.67 -19.35
C THR A 242 -3.06 -29.34 -18.54
N ALA A 243 -3.84 -30.20 -19.19
CA ALA A 243 -4.87 -31.03 -18.57
C ALA A 243 -4.91 -32.40 -19.26
N GLY A 244 -4.48 -33.45 -18.56
CA GLY A 244 -4.31 -34.77 -19.16
C GLY A 244 -3.33 -34.72 -20.35
N GLN A 245 -3.81 -35.08 -21.54
CA GLN A 245 -3.01 -35.03 -22.78
C GLN A 245 -3.13 -33.70 -23.53
N LYS A 246 -4.04 -32.81 -23.10
CA LYS A 246 -4.29 -31.53 -23.77
C LYS A 246 -3.32 -30.47 -23.25
N SER A 247 -2.81 -29.63 -24.14
CA SER A 247 -1.90 -28.54 -23.79
C SER A 247 -2.13 -27.33 -24.67
N LYS A 248 -1.90 -26.13 -24.14
CA LYS A 248 -1.94 -24.88 -24.88
C LYS A 248 -0.87 -23.91 -24.36
N VAL A 249 -0.27 -23.17 -25.27
CA VAL A 249 0.79 -22.20 -24.97
C VAL A 249 0.31 -20.80 -25.36
N LEU A 250 0.57 -19.81 -24.49
CA LEU A 250 0.20 -18.41 -24.67
C LEU A 250 1.40 -17.53 -24.32
N ASN A 251 1.62 -16.47 -25.10
CA ASN A 251 2.58 -15.43 -24.75
C ASN A 251 1.84 -14.28 -24.08
N VAL A 252 2.34 -13.86 -22.91
CA VAL A 252 1.67 -12.90 -22.03
C VAL A 252 2.72 -11.96 -21.44
N SER A 253 2.33 -10.72 -21.13
CA SER A 253 3.26 -9.71 -20.61
C SER A 253 2.63 -8.98 -19.44
N THR A 254 3.41 -8.75 -18.37
CA THR A 254 2.99 -7.99 -17.19
C THR A 254 3.71 -6.66 -17.05
N LYS A 255 4.50 -6.26 -18.06
CA LYS A 255 5.31 -5.01 -18.04
C LYS A 255 4.47 -3.76 -17.83
N GLU A 256 3.24 -3.74 -18.35
CA GLU A 256 2.37 -2.58 -18.24
C GLU A 256 1.32 -2.75 -17.14
N LYS A 257 0.68 -3.93 -17.09
CA LYS A 257 -0.50 -4.18 -16.27
C LYS A 257 -0.63 -5.64 -15.85
N ASP A 258 -1.41 -5.86 -14.80
CA ASP A 258 -1.94 -7.18 -14.45
C ASP A 258 -2.86 -7.70 -15.57
N ILE A 259 -2.89 -9.01 -15.78
CA ILE A 259 -3.57 -9.62 -16.93
C ILE A 259 -4.68 -10.56 -16.46
N GLY A 260 -5.89 -10.31 -16.96
CA GLY A 260 -6.98 -11.30 -16.99
C GLY A 260 -7.15 -11.81 -18.41
N LEU A 261 -6.90 -13.10 -18.63
CA LEU A 261 -6.96 -13.74 -19.94
C LEU A 261 -8.39 -14.14 -20.35
N GLY A 262 -9.34 -14.11 -19.42
CA GLY A 262 -10.69 -14.61 -19.64
C GLY A 262 -10.71 -16.12 -19.85
N ASP A 263 -11.63 -16.56 -20.70
CA ASP A 263 -11.89 -17.97 -20.94
C ASP A 263 -10.93 -18.52 -22.00
N ILE A 264 -10.20 -19.57 -21.65
CA ILE A 264 -9.21 -20.23 -22.48
C ILE A 264 -9.75 -21.63 -22.82
N PRO A 265 -10.18 -21.87 -24.08
CA PRO A 265 -10.62 -23.18 -24.50
C PRO A 265 -9.41 -24.13 -24.62
N LEU A 266 -9.56 -25.32 -24.05
CA LEU A 266 -8.60 -26.42 -24.15
C LEU A 266 -9.30 -27.63 -24.78
N ALA A 267 -9.21 -27.70 -26.12
CA ALA A 267 -9.76 -28.77 -26.94
C ALA A 267 -8.87 -30.00 -26.95
#